data_AF-X1ME37-F1
#
_entry.id   AF-X1ME37-F1
#
_cell.length_a   1.000
_cell.length_b   1.000
_cell.length_c   1.000
_cell.angle_alpha   90.00
_cell.angle_beta   90.00
_cell.angle_gamma   90.00
#
_symmetry.space_group_name_H-M   'P 1'
#
loop_
_entity.id
_entity.type
_entity.pdbx_description
1 polymer ?
#
loop_
_entity_poly.entity_id
_entity_poly.type
_entity_poly.pdbx_seq_one_letter_code
_entity_poly.pdbx_strand_id
1 'polypeptide(L)'
;DGRIRDCHGDLHAAHICFTNGICIYDCIEFNDRFRYCDVASEVAFLAMDLDHYGRADLSHIFVDAYVAQSQDNELLELLNFYKCYRAYVRGKVESFKLDDPYISKEEKTRVLAKAKNYFELAESYI
;
A
#
# COMPACT_ATOMS: atom_id res chain seq x y z
N ASP A 1 22.52 -4.34 3.65
CA ASP A 1 22.52 -3.19 4.59
C ASP A 1 21.97 -1.93 3.96
N GLY A 2 21.33 -1.06 4.76
CA GLY A 2 20.83 0.24 4.29
C GLY A 2 19.48 0.20 3.55
N ARG A 3 18.65 -0.82 3.78
CA ARG A 3 17.28 -0.90 3.23
C ARG A 3 16.22 -0.27 4.14
N ILE A 4 16.50 -0.16 5.44
CA ILE A 4 15.68 0.65 6.34
C ILE A 4 16.00 2.12 6.09
N ARG A 5 15.00 2.88 5.64
CA ARG A 5 15.13 4.29 5.26
C ARG A 5 14.00 5.11 5.86
N ASP A 6 14.23 6.41 5.87
CA ASP A 6 13.21 7.40 6.15
C ASP A 6 12.30 7.52 4.90
N CYS A 7 11.17 6.81 4.91
CA CYS A 7 10.27 6.69 3.77
C CYS A 7 9.03 7.60 3.93
N HIS A 8 7.91 7.24 3.31
CA HIS A 8 6.64 7.96 3.44
C HIS A 8 5.83 7.45 4.65
N GLY A 9 5.92 6.13 4.90
CA GLY A 9 5.17 5.40 5.90
C GLY A 9 3.74 5.01 5.48
N ASP A 10 3.21 5.63 4.44
CA ASP A 10 1.84 5.40 3.91
C ASP A 10 1.73 5.70 2.40
N LEU A 11 2.73 5.32 1.59
CA LEU A 11 2.72 5.63 0.16
C LEU A 11 1.72 4.74 -0.59
N HIS A 12 0.59 5.31 -0.96
CA HIS A 12 -0.40 4.67 -1.82
C HIS A 12 -1.06 5.70 -2.76
N ALA A 13 -1.90 5.26 -3.70
CA ALA A 13 -2.31 6.10 -4.82
C ALA A 13 -3.05 7.38 -4.42
N ALA A 14 -3.75 7.40 -3.27
CA ALA A 14 -4.44 8.60 -2.79
C ALA A 14 -3.47 9.72 -2.39
N HIS A 15 -2.20 9.39 -2.10
CA HIS A 15 -1.14 10.31 -1.68
C HIS A 15 -0.25 10.76 -2.85
N ILE A 16 -0.66 10.48 -4.09
CA ILE A 16 0.05 10.87 -5.30
C ILE A 16 -0.92 11.65 -6.20
N CYS A 17 -0.56 12.88 -6.56
CA CYS A 17 -1.32 13.69 -7.51
C CYS A 17 -0.47 14.14 -8.70
N PHE A 18 -1.10 14.19 -9.87
CA PHE A 18 -0.49 14.69 -11.10
C PHE A 18 -0.91 16.14 -11.28
N THR A 19 0.06 17.05 -11.13
CA THR A 19 -0.13 18.50 -11.34
C THR A 19 0.81 18.96 -12.45
N ASN A 20 1.77 19.85 -12.17
CA ASN A 20 2.87 20.20 -13.08
C ASN A 20 4.04 19.21 -12.90
N GLY A 21 3.73 17.92 -12.91
CA GLY A 21 4.61 16.84 -12.48
C GLY A 21 3.94 15.93 -11.46
N ILE A 22 4.73 15.04 -10.85
CA ILE A 22 4.27 14.13 -9.79
C ILE A 22 4.47 14.83 -8.45
N CYS A 23 3.41 14.92 -7.64
CA CYS A 23 3.47 15.38 -6.26
C CYS A 23 3.05 14.25 -5.33
N ILE A 24 3.91 13.94 -4.36
CA ILE A 24 3.66 12.97 -3.29
C ILE A 24 3.46 13.76 -2.00
N TYR A 25 2.37 13.52 -1.29
CA TYR A 25 1.94 14.31 -0.13
C TYR A 25 1.33 13.43 0.96
N ASP A 26 1.08 14.01 2.14
CA ASP A 26 0.54 13.31 3.32
C ASP A 26 1.48 12.22 3.89
N CYS A 27 2.79 12.54 3.92
CA CYS A 27 3.80 11.74 4.59
C CYS A 27 3.55 11.69 6.11
N ILE A 28 3.83 10.56 6.76
CA ILE A 28 3.67 10.45 8.22
C ILE A 28 4.78 11.24 8.93
N GLU A 29 4.45 12.45 9.42
CA GLU A 29 5.42 13.33 10.09
C GLU A 29 5.49 13.16 11.61
N PHE A 30 4.50 12.50 12.22
CA PHE A 30 4.32 12.47 13.68
C PHE A 30 4.84 11.20 14.37
N ASN A 31 5.21 10.17 13.60
CA ASN A 31 5.67 8.90 14.17
C ASN A 31 6.76 8.26 13.30
N ASP A 32 8.01 8.44 13.73
CA ASP A 32 9.19 7.86 13.10
C ASP A 32 9.07 6.34 12.92
N ARG A 33 8.44 5.61 13.85
CA ARG A 33 8.32 4.15 13.73
C ARG A 33 7.46 3.70 12.56
N PHE A 34 6.59 4.57 12.04
CA PHE A 34 5.82 4.28 10.83
C PHE A 34 6.55 4.71 9.56
N ARG A 35 7.42 5.72 9.65
CA ARG A 35 8.16 6.29 8.53
C ARG A 35 9.47 5.54 8.22
N TYR A 36 10.19 5.14 9.27
CA TYR A 36 11.41 4.34 9.15
C TYR A 36 11.05 2.87 8.91
N CYS A 37 11.07 2.45 7.65
CA CYS A 37 10.75 1.09 7.26
C CYS A 37 11.67 0.60 6.14
N ASP A 38 11.53 -0.69 5.81
CA ASP A 38 12.17 -1.28 4.65
C ASP A 38 11.60 -0.66 3.37
N VAL A 39 12.45 -0.17 2.48
CA VAL A 39 12.06 0.38 1.18
C VAL A 39 11.22 -0.60 0.35
N ALA A 40 11.46 -1.90 0.49
CA ALA A 40 10.64 -2.92 -0.17
C ALA A 40 9.19 -2.90 0.34
N SER A 41 8.97 -2.59 1.62
CA SER A 41 7.63 -2.46 2.21
C SER A 41 6.89 -1.23 1.67
N GLU A 42 7.59 -0.11 1.47
CA GLU A 42 7.02 1.12 0.90
C GLU A 42 6.63 0.92 -0.57
N VAL A 43 7.53 0.35 -1.38
CA VAL A 43 7.27 0.04 -2.79
C VAL A 43 6.12 -0.98 -2.93
N ALA A 44 6.12 -2.02 -2.10
CA ALA A 44 5.06 -3.01 -2.10
C ALA A 44 3.69 -2.41 -1.77
N PHE A 45 3.64 -1.33 -0.98
CA PHE A 45 2.37 -0.72 -0.62
C PHE A 45 1.70 -0.05 -1.83
N LEU A 46 2.43 0.79 -2.56
CA LEU A 46 1.89 1.41 -3.78
C LEU A 46 1.57 0.34 -4.83
N ALA A 47 2.43 -0.68 -4.98
CA ALA A 47 2.19 -1.77 -5.92
C ALA A 47 0.92 -2.58 -5.57
N MET A 48 0.70 -2.89 -4.29
CA MET A 48 -0.53 -3.54 -3.81
C MET A 48 -1.76 -2.66 -4.05
N ASP A 49 -1.67 -1.36 -3.85
CA ASP A 49 -2.79 -0.44 -4.08
C ASP A 49 -3.16 -0.39 -5.57
N LEU A 50 -2.17 -0.43 -6.47
CA LEU A 50 -2.42 -0.56 -7.91
C LEU A 50 -3.09 -1.88 -8.26
N ASP A 51 -2.67 -2.99 -7.64
CA ASP A 51 -3.33 -4.30 -7.81
C ASP A 51 -4.79 -4.25 -7.33
N HIS A 52 -5.07 -3.58 -6.20
CA HIS A 52 -6.43 -3.37 -5.69
C HIS A 52 -7.32 -2.60 -6.68
N TYR A 53 -6.76 -1.67 -7.45
CA TYR A 53 -7.45 -0.96 -8.52
C TYR A 53 -7.51 -1.75 -9.85
N GLY A 54 -7.09 -3.02 -9.87
CA GLY A 54 -7.08 -3.87 -11.05
C GLY A 54 -6.01 -3.49 -12.07
N ARG A 55 -4.94 -2.81 -11.64
CA ARG A 55 -3.84 -2.31 -12.47
C ARG A 55 -2.52 -3.01 -12.15
N ALA A 56 -2.54 -4.35 -12.17
CA ALA A 56 -1.34 -5.17 -12.03
C ALA A 56 -0.28 -4.85 -13.10
N ASP A 57 -0.71 -4.39 -14.27
CA ASP A 57 0.19 -3.87 -15.31
C ASP A 57 1.02 -2.67 -14.82
N LEU A 58 0.39 -1.71 -14.15
CA LEU A 58 1.09 -0.54 -13.58
C LEU A 58 1.92 -0.91 -12.36
N SER A 59 1.43 -1.83 -11.54
CA SER A 59 2.15 -2.39 -10.40
C SER A 59 3.49 -3.00 -10.83
N HIS A 60 3.49 -3.81 -11.90
CA HIS A 60 4.71 -4.40 -12.45
C HIS A 60 5.64 -3.34 -13.03
N ILE A 61 5.13 -2.41 -13.85
CA ILE A 61 5.95 -1.32 -14.42
C ILE A 61 6.61 -0.48 -13.31
N PHE A 62 5.86 -0.17 -12.25
CA PHE A 62 6.38 0.60 -11.12
C PHE A 62 7.50 -0.14 -10.39
N VAL A 63 7.29 -1.41 -10.05
CA VAL A 63 8.30 -2.24 -9.37
C VAL A 63 9.54 -2.40 -10.25
N ASP A 64 9.37 -2.72 -11.53
CA ASP A 64 10.48 -2.91 -12.47
C ASP A 64 11.31 -1.62 -12.60
N ALA A 65 10.65 -0.47 -12.72
CA ALA A 65 11.33 0.82 -12.77
C ALA A 65 12.10 1.12 -11.47
N TYR A 66 11.51 0.80 -10.32
CA TYR A 66 12.18 0.98 -9.03
C TYR A 66 13.41 0.07 -8.89
N VAL A 67 13.30 -1.22 -9.24
CA VAL A 67 14.42 -2.17 -9.20
C VAL A 67 15.52 -1.75 -10.16
N ALA A 68 15.17 -1.32 -11.38
CA ALA A 68 16.14 -0.81 -12.36
C ALA A 68 16.87 0.44 -11.85
N GLN A 69 16.20 1.35 -11.15
CA GLN A 69 16.83 2.57 -10.65
C GLN A 69 17.66 2.34 -9.36
N SER A 70 17.19 1.46 -8.49
CA SER A 70 17.80 1.19 -7.18
C SER A 70 18.84 0.07 -7.19
N GLN A 71 18.84 -0.76 -8.25
CA GLN A 71 19.61 -2.00 -8.37
C GLN A 71 19.31 -3.02 -7.25
N ASP A 72 18.13 -2.94 -6.65
CA ASP A 72 17.70 -3.76 -5.53
C ASP A 72 16.88 -4.97 -5.98
N ASN A 73 17.56 -6.01 -6.49
CA ASN A 73 16.89 -7.22 -6.96
C ASN A 73 16.30 -8.06 -5.81
N GLU A 74 16.86 -7.95 -4.59
CA GLU A 74 16.38 -8.67 -3.39
C GLU A 74 14.97 -8.23 -2.98
N LEU A 75 14.55 -7.02 -3.36
CA LEU A 75 13.18 -6.53 -3.15
C LEU A 75 12.13 -7.50 -3.72
N LEU A 76 12.41 -8.12 -4.87
CA LEU A 76 11.49 -9.04 -5.53
C LEU A 76 11.20 -10.29 -4.70
N GLU A 77 12.18 -10.73 -3.88
CA GLU A 77 12.02 -11.88 -2.98
C GLU A 77 11.04 -11.58 -1.83
N LEU A 78 10.92 -10.31 -1.44
CA LEU A 78 10.06 -9.85 -0.34
C LEU A 78 8.74 -9.21 -0.81
N LEU A 79 8.61 -8.95 -2.12
CA LEU A 79 7.52 -8.15 -2.67
C LEU A 79 6.14 -8.72 -2.32
N ASN A 80 5.89 -10.00 -2.60
CA ASN A 80 4.59 -10.62 -2.33
C ASN A 80 4.30 -10.71 -0.83
N PHE A 81 5.31 -10.95 -0.01
CA PHE A 81 5.17 -10.93 1.45
C PHE A 81 4.69 -9.55 1.92
N TYR A 82 5.34 -8.47 1.48
CA TYR A 82 4.92 -7.12 1.86
C TYR A 82 3.60 -6.69 1.24
N LYS A 83 3.29 -7.09 -0.01
CA LYS A 83 1.98 -6.85 -0.62
C LYS A 83 0.86 -7.53 0.17
N CYS A 84 1.04 -8.81 0.53
CA CYS A 84 0.13 -9.55 1.40
C CYS A 84 -0.08 -8.83 2.75
N TYR A 85 1.01 -8.46 3.42
CA TYR A 85 0.96 -7.73 4.68
C TYR A 85 0.19 -6.40 4.55
N ARG A 86 0.49 -5.59 3.53
CA ARG A 86 -0.15 -4.29 3.31
C ARG A 86 -1.64 -4.44 2.97
N ALA A 87 -2.00 -5.39 2.11
CA ALA A 87 -3.39 -5.71 1.80
C ALA A 87 -4.16 -6.11 3.08
N TYR A 88 -3.58 -6.98 3.91
CA TYR A 88 -4.18 -7.37 5.19
C TYR A 88 -4.36 -6.17 6.14
N VAL A 89 -3.34 -5.31 6.26
CA VAL A 89 -3.43 -4.08 7.07
C VAL A 89 -4.54 -3.17 6.57
N ARG A 90 -4.70 -2.98 5.25
CA ARG A 90 -5.79 -2.18 4.68
C ARG A 90 -7.16 -2.79 4.96
N GLY A 91 -7.31 -4.12 4.82
CA GLY A 91 -8.54 -4.82 5.19
C GLY A 91 -8.91 -4.62 6.67
N LYS A 92 -7.92 -4.73 7.56
CA LYS A 92 -8.09 -4.50 8.99
C LYS A 92 -8.48 -3.05 9.32
N VAL A 93 -7.78 -2.07 8.76
CA VAL A 93 -8.06 -0.63 9.00
C VAL A 93 -9.44 -0.26 8.46
N GLU A 94 -9.81 -0.74 7.27
CA GLU A 94 -11.14 -0.50 6.71
C GLU A 94 -12.22 -1.10 7.62
N SER A 95 -11.98 -2.29 8.19
CA SER A 95 -12.90 -2.95 9.11
C SER A 95 -13.19 -2.16 10.39
N PHE A 96 -12.28 -1.31 10.88
CA PHE A 96 -12.52 -0.49 12.07
C PHE A 96 -13.70 0.48 11.90
N LYS A 97 -14.04 0.87 10.67
CA LYS A 97 -15.20 1.74 10.41
C LYS A 97 -16.53 1.03 10.70
N LEU A 98 -16.57 -0.30 10.74
CA LEU A 98 -17.82 -1.05 10.99
C LEU A 98 -18.37 -0.83 12.40
N ASP A 99 -17.49 -0.54 13.36
CA ASP A 99 -17.84 -0.24 14.74
C ASP A 99 -18.31 1.22 14.95
N ASP A 100 -18.18 2.07 13.93
CA ASP A 100 -18.60 3.47 14.01
C ASP A 100 -20.16 3.55 14.05
N PRO A 101 -20.76 4.11 15.11
CA PRO A 101 -22.21 4.26 15.21
C PRO A 101 -22.76 5.38 14.30
N TYR A 102 -21.91 6.24 13.75
CA TYR A 102 -22.31 7.41 12.95
C TYR A 102 -22.37 7.14 11.44
N ILE A 103 -21.92 5.98 10.96
CA ILE A 103 -22.04 5.62 9.54
C ILE A 103 -23.32 4.81 9.27
N SER A 104 -23.94 5.05 8.10
CA SER A 104 -25.18 4.40 7.72
C SER A 104 -25.00 2.90 7.44
N LYS A 105 -26.10 2.15 7.38
CA LYS A 105 -26.06 0.72 7.07
C LYS A 105 -25.54 0.45 5.64
N GLU A 106 -25.86 1.34 4.70
CA GLU A 106 -25.36 1.31 3.33
C GLU A 106 -23.84 1.53 3.31
N GLU A 107 -23.35 2.48 4.12
CA GLU A 107 -21.92 2.71 4.26
C GLU A 107 -21.20 1.50 4.87
N LYS A 108 -21.74 0.91 5.95
CA LYS A 108 -21.21 -0.33 6.53
C LYS A 108 -21.12 -1.46 5.52
N THR A 109 -22.10 -1.57 4.61
CA THR A 109 -22.09 -2.58 3.54
C THR A 109 -20.95 -2.33 2.54
N ARG A 110 -20.70 -1.06 2.16
CA ARG A 110 -19.58 -0.69 1.28
C ARG A 110 -18.22 -0.92 1.95
N VAL A 111 -18.08 -0.54 3.22
CA VAL A 111 -16.89 -0.79 4.04
C VAL A 111 -16.60 -2.29 4.12
N LEU A 112 -17.61 -3.11 4.41
CA LEU A 112 -17.45 -4.57 4.51
C LEU A 112 -17.00 -5.18 3.17
N ALA A 113 -17.61 -4.77 2.06
CA ALA A 113 -17.21 -5.24 0.73
C ALA A 113 -15.76 -4.84 0.41
N LYS A 114 -15.37 -3.60 0.71
CA LYS A 114 -14.01 -3.11 0.49
C LYS A 114 -12.97 -3.83 1.36
N ALA A 115 -13.28 -4.07 2.64
CA ALA A 115 -12.42 -4.83 3.53
C ALA A 115 -12.24 -6.27 3.02
N LYS A 116 -13.32 -6.92 2.57
CA LYS A 116 -13.27 -8.26 1.97
C LYS A 116 -12.35 -8.31 0.75
N ASN A 117 -12.47 -7.35 -0.17
CA ASN A 117 -11.61 -7.28 -1.36
C ASN A 117 -10.12 -7.18 -0.99
N TYR A 118 -9.76 -6.45 0.08
CA TYR A 118 -8.38 -6.41 0.55
C TYR A 118 -7.89 -7.73 1.14
N PHE A 119 -8.75 -8.47 1.86
CA PHE A 119 -8.38 -9.79 2.37
C PHE A 119 -8.22 -10.83 1.26
N GLU A 120 -9.11 -10.82 0.25
CA GLU A 120 -9.00 -11.65 -0.95
C GLU A 120 -7.72 -11.32 -1.74
N LEU A 121 -7.39 -10.03 -1.86
CA LEU A 121 -6.14 -9.59 -2.49
C LEU A 121 -4.92 -10.10 -1.69
N ALA A 122 -4.96 -10.05 -0.36
CA ALA A 122 -3.88 -10.56 0.48
C ALA A 122 -3.65 -12.07 0.28
N GLU A 123 -4.74 -12.85 0.14
CA GLU A 123 -4.69 -14.29 -0.14
C GLU A 123 -4.09 -14.57 -1.52
N SER A 124 -4.36 -13.73 -2.53
CA SER A 124 -3.85 -13.92 -3.90
C SER A 124 -2.33 -13.83 -4.06
N TYR A 125 -1.61 -13.34 -3.04
CA TYR A 125 -0.15 -13.25 -3.04
C TYR A 125 0.57 -14.44 -2.38
N ILE A 126 -0.19 -15.39 -1.82
CA ILE A 126 0.31 -16.61 -1.17
C ILE A 126 0.34 -17.75 -2.20
#